data_AF-A0A4R1KQ66-F1
#
_entry.id   AF-A0A4R1KQ66-F1
#
_cell.length_a   1.000
_cell.length_b   1.000
_cell.length_c   1.000
_cell.angle_alpha   90.00
_cell.angle_beta   90.00
_cell.angle_gamma   90.00
#
_symmetry.space_group_name_H-M   'P 1'
#
loop_
_entity.id
_entity.type
_entity.pdbx_description
1 polymer ?
#
loop_
_entity_poly.entity_id
_entity_poly.type
_entity_poly.pdbx_seq_one_letter_code
_entity_poly.pdbx_strand_id
1 'polypeptide(L)'
;MNLNDLNKVLFDNLNRINNPDLSGEQLKDTIEQSKAVASVAGQIISLGELALRGQELACKQNKDYCPIMPALLQVTNETKVINQETN
;
A
#
# COMPACT_ATOMS: atom_id res chain seq x y z
N MET A 1 5.85 -3.37 5.66
CA MET A 1 4.74 -3.30 4.69
C MET A 1 4.03 -1.98 4.95
N ASN A 2 4.33 -0.99 4.12
CA ASN A 2 3.73 0.34 4.20
C ASN A 2 2.59 0.47 3.16
N LEU A 3 1.86 1.57 3.20
CA LEU A 3 0.80 1.84 2.22
C LEU A 3 1.30 1.90 0.77
N ASN A 4 2.55 2.26 0.54
CA ASN A 4 3.14 2.33 -0.80
C ASN A 4 3.38 0.92 -1.39
N ASP A 5 3.91 0.00 -0.59
CA ASP A 5 4.12 -1.42 -0.96
C ASP A 5 2.79 -2.08 -1.32
N LEU A 6 1.76 -1.79 -0.52
CA LEU A 6 0.41 -2.29 -0.76
C LEU A 6 -0.19 -1.73 -2.05
N ASN A 7 -0.04 -0.43 -2.28
CA ASN A 7 -0.50 0.20 -3.52
C ASN A 7 0.15 -0.44 -4.74
N LYS A 8 1.46 -0.75 -4.68
CA LYS A 8 2.14 -1.49 -5.75
C LYS A 8 1.49 -2.85 -6.00
N VAL A 9 1.27 -3.64 -4.94
CA VAL A 9 0.60 -4.95 -5.05
C VAL A 9 -0.79 -4.83 -5.67
N LEU A 10 -1.58 -3.82 -5.30
CA LEU A 10 -2.89 -3.58 -5.90
C LEU A 10 -2.81 -3.25 -7.38
N PHE A 11 -1.91 -2.33 -7.76
CA PHE A 11 -1.73 -1.96 -9.16
C PHE A 11 -1.21 -3.12 -10.02
N ASP A 12 -0.33 -3.95 -9.47
CA ASP A 12 0.17 -5.15 -10.14
C ASP A 12 -0.95 -6.18 -10.39
N ASN A 13 -1.84 -6.37 -9.43
CA ASN A 13 -3.02 -7.24 -9.62
C ASN A 13 -3.99 -6.66 -10.66
N LEU A 14 -4.22 -5.34 -10.67
CA LEU A 14 -5.04 -4.67 -11.69
C LEU A 14 -4.44 -4.81 -13.10
N ASN A 15 -3.13 -4.64 -13.25
CA ASN A 15 -2.42 -4.86 -14.51
C ASN A 15 -2.53 -6.32 -14.97
N ARG A 16 -2.49 -7.26 -14.02
CA ARG A 16 -2.64 -8.69 -14.30
C ARG A 16 -4.03 -9.05 -14.78
N ILE A 17 -5.11 -8.49 -14.22
CA ILE A 17 -6.49 -8.72 -14.72
C ILE A 17 -6.62 -8.27 -16.19
N ASN A 18 -5.94 -7.18 -16.58
CA ASN A 18 -6.02 -6.63 -17.93
C ASN A 18 -5.20 -7.42 -18.96
N ASN A 19 -4.56 -8.53 -18.59
CA ASN A 19 -3.71 -9.30 -19.47
C ASN A 19 -4.57 -10.10 -20.49
N PRO A 20 -4.43 -9.86 -21.81
CA PRO A 20 -5.29 -10.45 -22.84
C PRO A 20 -5.17 -11.97 -22.97
N ASP A 21 -4.12 -12.58 -22.40
CA ASP A 21 -3.91 -14.04 -22.40
C ASP A 21 -4.69 -14.77 -21.29
N LEU A 22 -5.31 -14.04 -20.34
CA LEU A 22 -6.15 -14.64 -19.32
C LEU A 22 -7.52 -15.02 -19.89
N SER A 23 -7.82 -16.32 -19.93
CA SER A 23 -9.12 -16.82 -20.39
C SER A 23 -9.76 -17.81 -19.41
N GLY A 24 -11.10 -17.88 -19.45
CA GLY A 24 -11.89 -18.88 -18.73
C GLY A 24 -11.78 -18.80 -17.21
N GLU A 25 -11.33 -19.90 -16.60
CA GLU A 25 -11.27 -20.10 -15.14
C GLU A 25 -10.17 -19.26 -14.47
N GLN A 26 -9.02 -19.10 -15.13
CA GLN A 26 -7.89 -18.33 -14.61
C GLN A 26 -8.19 -16.83 -14.46
N LEU A 27 -9.03 -16.29 -15.35
CA LEU A 27 -9.50 -14.92 -15.25
C LEU A 27 -10.42 -14.76 -14.02
N LYS A 28 -11.30 -15.73 -13.76
CA LYS A 28 -12.17 -15.72 -12.57
C LYS A 28 -11.36 -15.79 -11.27
N ASP A 29 -10.35 -16.67 -11.21
CA ASP A 29 -9.48 -16.79 -10.05
C ASP A 29 -8.69 -15.50 -9.79
N THR A 30 -8.18 -14.87 -10.85
CA THR A 30 -7.44 -13.60 -10.74
C THR A 30 -8.36 -12.47 -10.29
N ILE A 31 -9.61 -12.42 -10.75
CA ILE A 31 -10.62 -11.45 -10.28
C ILE A 31 -10.91 -11.66 -8.80
N GLU A 32 -11.10 -12.90 -8.36
CA GLU A 32 -11.43 -13.19 -6.96
C GLU A 32 -10.26 -12.87 -6.02
N GLN A 33 -9.03 -13.21 -6.42
CA GLN A 33 -7.82 -12.78 -5.73
C GLN A 33 -7.75 -11.25 -5.63
N SER A 34 -8.00 -10.56 -6.74
CA SER A 34 -7.94 -9.09 -6.77
C SER A 34 -8.99 -8.44 -5.87
N LYS A 35 -10.19 -9.01 -5.77
CA LYS A 35 -11.21 -8.57 -4.80
C LYS A 35 -10.78 -8.79 -3.36
N ALA A 36 -10.17 -9.94 -3.06
CA ALA A 36 -9.66 -10.23 -1.72
C ALA A 36 -8.56 -9.24 -1.33
N VAL A 37 -7.61 -8.97 -2.23
CA VAL A 37 -6.54 -7.97 -2.01
C VAL A 37 -7.14 -6.57 -1.85
N ALA A 38 -8.12 -6.18 -2.67
CA ALA A 38 -8.80 -4.89 -2.56
C ALA A 38 -9.56 -4.73 -1.23
N SER A 39 -10.19 -5.81 -0.75
CA SER A 39 -10.89 -5.82 0.54
C SER A 39 -9.92 -5.61 1.71
N VAL A 40 -8.81 -6.35 1.72
CA VAL A 40 -7.75 -6.19 2.71
C VAL A 40 -7.14 -4.80 2.64
N ALA A 41 -6.94 -4.26 1.43
CA ALA A 41 -6.44 -2.91 1.26
C ALA A 41 -7.37 -1.84 1.82
N GLY A 42 -8.68 -1.97 1.63
CA GLY A 42 -9.67 -1.08 2.24
C GLY A 42 -9.60 -1.07 3.77
N GLN A 43 -9.37 -2.23 4.39
CA GLN A 43 -9.15 -2.34 5.84
C GLN A 43 -7.86 -1.64 6.28
N ILE A 44 -6.77 -1.79 5.52
CA ILE A 44 -5.47 -1.17 5.82
C ILE A 44 -5.56 0.36 5.69
N ILE A 45 -6.23 0.88 4.65
CA ILE A 45 -6.48 2.32 4.50
C ILE A 45 -7.29 2.85 5.69
N SER A 46 -8.35 2.15 6.08
CA SER A 46 -9.18 2.54 7.23
C SER A 46 -8.36 2.60 8.53
N LEU A 47 -7.44 1.64 8.72
CA LEU A 47 -6.50 1.64 9.83
C LEU A 47 -5.50 2.81 9.75
N GLY A 48 -5.00 3.11 8.56
CA GLY A 48 -4.11 4.25 8.29
C GLY A 48 -4.78 5.59 8.62
N GLU A 49 -6.03 5.79 8.20
CA GLU A 49 -6.81 6.97 8.55
C GLU A 49 -7.03 7.09 10.07
N LEU A 50 -7.37 5.99 10.74
CA LEU A 50 -7.54 5.97 12.19
C LEU A 50 -6.25 6.36 12.90
N ALA A 51 -5.12 5.80 12.46
CA ALA A 51 -3.81 6.10 13.00
C ALA A 51 -3.42 7.57 12.78
N LEU A 52 -3.69 8.11 11.58
CA LEU A 52 -3.44 9.51 11.26
C LEU A 52 -4.29 10.45 12.12
N ARG A 53 -5.60 10.17 12.26
CA ARG A 53 -6.50 10.94 13.13
C ARG A 53 -6.04 10.90 14.59
N GLY A 54 -5.62 9.73 15.08
CA GLY A 54 -5.06 9.58 16.42
C GLY A 54 -3.81 10.43 16.63
N GLN A 55 -2.92 10.45 15.64
CA GLN A 55 -1.73 11.31 15.65
C GLN A 55 -2.10 12.79 15.63
N GLU A 56 -3.00 13.23 14.74
CA GLU A 56 -3.46 14.62 14.68
C GLU A 56 -4.06 15.06 16.03
N LEU A 57 -4.87 14.22 16.67
CA LEU A 57 -5.46 14.51 17.97
C LEU A 57 -4.38 14.62 19.05
N ALA A 58 -3.40 13.72 19.05
CA ALA A 58 -2.28 13.76 19.99
C ALA A 58 -1.42 15.04 19.83
N CYS A 59 -1.08 15.40 18.59
CA CYS A 59 -0.27 16.60 18.30
C CYS A 59 -1.07 17.90 18.57
N LYS A 60 -2.40 17.88 18.41
CA LYS A 60 -3.27 19.02 18.79
C LYS A 60 -3.36 19.20 20.32
N GLN A 61 -3.36 18.11 21.08
CA GLN A 61 -3.43 18.16 22.55
C GLN A 61 -2.10 18.58 23.20
N ASN A 62 -0.98 18.15 22.65
CA ASN A 62 0.37 18.56 23.10
C ASN A 62 1.18 19.07 21.91
N LYS A 63 1.24 20.39 21.72
CA LYS A 63 2.00 21.04 20.64
C LYS A 63 3.49 20.68 20.64
N ASP A 64 4.04 20.36 21.81
CA ASP A 64 5.47 20.04 22.01
C ASP A 64 5.79 18.54 21.85
N TYR A 65 4.77 17.68 21.72
CA TYR A 65 4.97 16.24 21.56
C TYR A 65 4.05 15.66 20.49
N CYS A 66 4.56 15.58 19.26
CA CYS A 66 3.89 14.86 18.19
C CYS A 66 4.49 13.44 18.12
N PRO A 67 3.71 12.38 18.42
CA PRO A 67 4.23 11.01 18.40
C PRO A 67 4.77 10.64 17.01
N ILE A 68 5.83 9.84 17.01
CA ILE A 68 6.49 9.36 15.79
C ILE A 68 5.44 8.65 14.91
N MET A 69 5.40 9.04 13.63
CA MET A 69 4.44 8.52 12.67
C MET A 69 4.49 6.99 12.61
N PRO A 70 3.34 6.31 12.72
CA PRO A 70 3.28 4.85 12.65
C PRO A 70 3.92 4.33 11.37
N ALA A 71 4.65 3.21 11.47
CA ALA A 71 5.38 2.61 10.35
C ALA A 71 4.50 2.32 9.11
N LEU A 72 3.19 2.11 9.31
CA LEU A 72 2.21 1.94 8.23
C LEU A 72 2.11 3.15 7.30
N LEU A 73 2.23 4.35 7.85
CA LEU A 73 2.09 5.63 7.13
C LEU A 73 3.42 6.15 6.58
N GLN A 74 4.53 5.47 6.88
CA GLN A 74 5.85 5.88 6.42
C GLN A 74 6.03 5.53 4.94
N VAL A 75 6.42 6.52 4.13
CA VAL A 75 6.85 6.29 2.75
C VAL A 75 8.28 5.76 2.78
N THR A 76 8.49 4.49 2.43
CA THR A 76 9.85 4.01 2.14
C THR A 76 10.19 4.41 0.72
N ASN A 77 11.12 5.36 0.57
CA ASN A 77 11.78 5.56 -0.71
C ASN A 77 12.62 4.31 -0.97
N GLU A 78 12.17 3.45 -1.89
CA GLU A 78 13.06 2.47 -2.50
C GLU A 78 14.12 3.27 -3.24
N THR A 79 15.27 3.47 -2.60
CA THR A 79 16.47 3.99 -3.25
C THR A 79 16.80 2.99 -4.34
N LYS A 80 16.39 3.32 -5.56
CA LYS A 80 16.85 2.74 -6.81
C LYS A 80 18.37 2.84 -6.76
N VAL A 81 19.06 1.75 -6.40
CA VAL A 81 20.51 1.61 -6.60
C VAL A 81 20.70 1.42 -8.10
N ILE A 82 20.51 2.51 -8.84
CA ILE A 82 20.97 2.67 -10.22
C ILE A 82 22.31 3.39 -10.17
N ASN A 83 23.31 2.71 -9.64
CA ASN A 83 24.71 2.96 -9.98
C ASN A 83 25.19 1.63 -10.57
N GLN A 84 24.85 1.38 -11.83
CA GLN A 84 25.80 1.49 -12.94
C GLN A 84 27.04 0.62 -12.71
N GLU A 85 27.00 -0.58 -13.31
CA GLU A 85 28.17 -1.21 -13.88
C GLU A 85 28.89 -0.16 -14.75
N THR A 86 30.09 0.26 -14.36
CA THR A 86 31.16 0.75 -15.24
C THR A 86 32.42 0.99 -14.41
N ASN A 87 33.20 -0.08 -14.20
CA ASN A 87 34.61 -0.16 -14.61
C ASN A 87 35.16 -1.57 -14.35
#